data_AF-A0A1F8M726-F1
#
_entry.id   AF-A0A1F8M726-F1
#
_cell.length_a   1.000
_cell.length_b   1.000
_cell.length_c   1.000
_cell.angle_alpha   90.00
_cell.angle_beta   90.00
_cell.angle_gamma   90.00
#
_symmetry.space_group_name_H-M   'P 1'
#
loop_
_entity.id
_entity.type
_entity.pdbx_description
1 polymer ?
#
loop_
_entity_poly.entity_id
_entity_poly.type
_entity_poly.pdbx_seq_one_letter_code
_entity_poly.pdbx_strand_id
1 'polypeptide(L)' 'MKKELMDILACPVCKSSLELKVTEEKKGEVVKGSLLCKKCKHSYPITDSIPNLLPPNLKST' A
#
# COMPACT_ATOMS: atom_id res chain seq x y z
N MET A 1 -3.63 -9.07 3.54
CA MET A 1 -4.43 -7.94 2.98
C MET A 1 -5.39 -8.46 1.93
N LYS A 2 -6.68 -8.10 2.04
CA LYS A 2 -7.70 -8.38 1.01
C LYS A 2 -7.56 -7.44 -0.19
N LYS A 3 -7.48 -8.00 -1.40
CA LYS A 3 -7.40 -7.24 -2.67
C LYS A 3 -8.65 -6.38 -2.91
N GLU A 4 -9.79 -6.79 -2.38
CA GLU A 4 -11.07 -6.08 -2.47
C GLU A 4 -11.03 -4.66 -1.89
N LEU A 5 -10.12 -4.38 -0.96
CA LEU A 5 -9.95 -3.05 -0.37
C LEU A 5 -9.22 -2.09 -1.32
N MET A 6 -8.59 -2.58 -2.39
CA MET A 6 -7.88 -1.73 -3.34
C MET A 6 -8.81 -0.79 -4.11
N ASP A 7 -10.08 -1.16 -4.28
CA ASP A 7 -11.09 -0.31 -4.91
C ASP A 7 -11.44 0.94 -4.08
N ILE A 8 -11.26 0.88 -2.76
CA ILE A 8 -11.51 2.01 -1.85
C ILE A 8 -10.23 2.71 -1.38
N LEU A 9 -9.06 2.09 -1.57
CA LEU A 9 -7.78 2.62 -1.11
C LEU A 9 -7.19 3.60 -2.13
N ALA A 10 -7.03 4.85 -1.69
CA ALA A 10 -6.34 5.89 -2.45
C ALA A 10 -5.08 6.34 -1.73
N CYS A 11 -4.15 6.96 -2.47
CA CYS A 11 -2.95 7.52 -1.89
C CYS A 11 -3.28 8.60 -0.84
N PRO A 12 -2.76 8.52 0.40
CA PRO A 12 -3.05 9.51 1.45
C PRO A 12 -2.50 10.90 1.15
N VAL A 13 -1.51 11.00 0.25
CA VAL A 13 -0.87 12.27 -0.14
C VAL A 13 -1.63 12.97 -1.27
N CYS A 14 -2.01 12.23 -2.32
CA CYS A 14 -2.54 12.80 -3.55
C CYS A 14 -3.91 12.25 -3.99
N LYS A 15 -4.52 11.39 -3.17
CA LYS A 15 -5.84 10.76 -3.35
C LYS A 15 -6.01 10.04 -4.70
N SER A 16 -4.90 9.66 -5.33
CA SER A 16 -4.90 8.93 -6.61
C SER A 16 -4.76 7.43 -6.41
N SER A 17 -5.03 6.65 -7.46
CA SER A 17 -4.97 5.20 -7.45
C SER A 17 -3.59 4.67 -7.06
N LEU A 18 -3.57 3.56 -6.32
CA LEU A 18 -2.37 2.84 -5.90
C LEU A 18 -2.25 1.55 -6.71
N GLU A 19 -1.02 1.20 -7.12
CA GLU A 19 -0.70 -0.05 -7.79
C GLU A 19 -0.13 -1.03 -6.76
N LEU A 20 -0.81 -2.16 -6.55
CA LEU A 20 -0.31 -3.21 -5.65
C LEU A 20 0.72 -4.08 -6.37
N LYS A 21 1.88 -4.18 -5.76
CA LYS A 21 2.87 -5.22 -6.04
C LYS A 21 2.82 -6.25 -4.94
N VAL A 22 2.46 -7.48 -5.28
CA VAL A 22 2.48 -8.62 -4.36
C VAL A 22 3.84 -9.28 -4.44
N THR A 23 4.48 -9.45 -3.27
CA THR A 23 5.74 -10.19 -3.15
C THR A 23 5.51 -11.58 -2.58
N GLU A 24 4.60 -11.70 -1.60
CA GLU A 24 4.27 -12.96 -0.94
C GLU A 24 2.77 -13.01 -0.65
N GLU A 25 2.11 -14.07 -1.10
CA GLU A 25 0.69 -14.35 -0.91
C GLU A 25 0.53 -15.70 -0.21
N LYS A 26 -0.36 -15.77 0.79
CA LYS A 26 -0.64 -16.99 1.53
C LYS A 26 -2.15 -17.12 1.74
N LYS A 27 -2.71 -18.27 1.35
CA LYS A 27 -4.15 -18.56 1.49
C LYS A 27 -5.08 -17.48 0.92
N GLY A 28 -4.68 -16.82 -0.18
CA GLY A 28 -5.46 -15.75 -0.81
C GLY A 28 -5.31 -14.38 -0.15
N GLU A 29 -4.45 -14.24 0.86
CA GLU A 29 -4.09 -12.96 1.45
C GLU A 29 -2.68 -12.54 1.08
N VAL A 30 -2.51 -11.27 0.73
CA VAL A 30 -1.17 -10.69 0.50
C VAL A 30 -0.49 -10.48 1.85
N VAL A 31 0.57 -11.23 2.10
CA VAL A 31 1.38 -11.20 3.33
C VAL A 31 2.51 -10.19 3.21
N LYS A 32 3.17 -10.13 2.05
CA LYS A 32 4.19 -9.13 1.72
C LYS A 32 3.95 -8.52 0.35
N GLY A 33 4.25 -7.24 0.23
CA GLY A 33 4.07 -6.50 -1.00
C GLY A 33 4.37 -5.01 -0.82
N SER A 34 3.98 -4.20 -1.80
CA SER A 34 4.10 -2.75 -1.75
C SER A 34 2.98 -2.11 -2.57
N LEU A 35 2.41 -1.00 -2.08
CA LEU A 35 1.49 -0.15 -2.83
C LEU A 35 2.26 1.03 -3.40
N LEU A 36 2.35 1.14 -4.72
CA LEU A 36 3.06 2.21 -5.41
C LEU A 36 2.05 3.23 -5.97
N CYS A 37 2.20 4.49 -5.62
CA CYS A 37 1.44 5.56 -6.27
C CYS A 37 2.18 6.07 -7.51
N LYS A 38 1.59 5.97 -8.70
CA LYS A 38 2.20 6.50 -9.94
C LYS A 38 2.29 8.03 -9.97
N LYS A 39 1.44 8.73 -9.21
CA LYS A 39 1.36 10.20 -9.24
C LYS A 39 2.39 10.86 -8.33
N CYS A 40 2.43 10.49 -7.05
CA CYS A 40 3.42 11.03 -6.10
C CYS A 40 4.69 10.16 -5.98
N LYS A 41 4.78 9.06 -6.73
CA LYS A 41 5.89 8.09 -6.72
C LYS A 41 6.21 7.51 -5.33
N HIS A 42 5.24 7.55 -4.42
CA HIS A 42 5.41 6.99 -3.08
C HIS A 42 5.16 5.50 -3.07
N SER A 43 5.99 4.76 -2.33
CA SER A 43 5.87 3.32 -2.14
C SER A 43 5.54 3.03 -0.68
N TYR A 44 4.47 2.29 -0.45
CA TYR A 44 3.97 1.93 0.86
C TYR A 44 4.14 0.42 1.06
N PRO A 45 5.08 -0.04 1.89
CA PRO A 45 5.34 -1.47 2.07
C PRO A 45 4.18 -2.16 2.80
N ILE A 46 3.94 -3.41 2.46
CA ILE A 46 3.02 -4.33 3.13
C ILE A 46 3.87 -5.37 3.84
N THR A 47 3.73 -5.44 5.16
CA THR A 47 4.42 -6.41 6.01
C THR A 47 3.38 -7.05 6.91
N ASP A 48 3.44 -8.38 7.05
CA ASP A 48 2.51 -9.14 7.90
C ASP A 48 1.04 -8.89 7.53
N SER A 49 0.73 -8.82 6.22
CA SER A 49 -0.59 -8.47 5.71
C SER A 49 -1.09 -7.05 6.03
N ILE A 50 -0.28 -6.21 6.69
CA ILE A 50 -0.62 -4.83 7.08
C ILE A 50 0.06 -3.83 6.13
N PRO A 51 -0.70 -3.10 5.30
CA PRO A 51 -0.17 -2.03 4.46
C PRO A 51 0.21 -0.81 5.31
N ASN A 52 1.46 -0.36 5.21
CA ASN A 52 1.93 0.86 5.87
C ASN A 52 1.73 2.08 4.96
N LEU A 53 0.57 2.73 5.07
CA LEU A 53 0.20 3.93 4.34
C LEU A 53 0.60 5.24 5.06
N LEU A 54 1.57 5.21 5.99
CA LEU A 54 2.01 6.43 6.65
C LEU A 54 2.68 7.39 5.64
N PRO A 55 2.16 8.62 5.47
CA PRO A 55 2.83 9.60 4.63
C PRO A 55 4.17 10.00 5.26
N PRO A 56 5.18 10.31 4.43
CA PRO A 56 6.52 10.61 4.90
C PRO A 56 6.56 11.89 5.76
N ASN A 57 5.58 12.78 5.61
CA ASN A 57 5.48 14.02 6.36
C ASN A 57 5.12 13.81 7.85
N LEU A 58 4.62 12.62 8.22
CA LEU A 58 4.31 12.24 9.61
C LEU A 58 5.42 11.40 10.27
N LYS A 59 6.52 11.11 9.54
CA LYS A 59 7.75 10.63 10.18
C LYS A 59 8.43 11.84 10.83
N SER A 60 7.78 12.40 11.85
CA SER A 60 8.43 13.33 12.75
C SER A 60 9.52 12.57 13.51
N THR A 61 10.64 13.26 13.64
CA THR A 61 11.92 12.82 14.21
C THR A 61 11.84 12.17 15.58
#